data_AF-A0A3B8ZH29-F1
#
_entry.id   AF-A0A3B8ZH29-F1
#
_cell.length_a   1.000
_cell.length_b   1.000
_cell.length_c   1.000
_cell.angle_alpha   90.00
_cell.angle_beta   90.00
_cell.angle_gamma   90.00
#
_symmetry.space_group_name_H-M   'P 1'
#
loop_
_entity.id
_entity.type
_entity.pdbx_description
1 polymer ?
#
loop_
_entity_poly.entity_id
_entity_poly.type
_entity_poly.pdbx_seq_one_letter_code
_entity_poly.pdbx_strand_id
1 'polypeptide(L)'
;WFRDYLIRAWNQSRPLNQLIREHIAGDLMPPRMDAESKLNQSLIATTHWRMVFHGFSPVDAMEERVRFTDDQINTFSKAFLGITLSCARCHDHKF
;
A
#
# COMPACT_ATOMS: atom_id res chain seq x y z
N TRP A 1 12.52 3.68 -5.46
CA TRP A 1 11.32 3.63 -6.34
C TRP A 1 10.09 4.23 -5.68
N PHE A 2 9.50 3.62 -4.63
CA PHE A 2 8.32 4.19 -3.95
C PHE A 2 8.58 5.53 -3.26
N ARG A 3 9.65 5.63 -2.46
CA ARG A 3 10.10 6.90 -1.85
C ARG A 3 10.22 8.01 -2.89
N ASP A 4 10.85 7.71 -4.02
CA ASP A 4 11.09 8.71 -5.07
C ASP A 4 9.79 9.08 -5.80
N TYR A 5 8.85 8.12 -5.93
CA TYR A 5 7.49 8.41 -6.36
C TYR A 5 6.80 9.40 -5.43
N LEU A 6 6.88 9.23 -4.11
CA LEU A 6 6.30 10.17 -3.15
C LEU A 6 6.92 11.56 -3.27
N ILE A 7 8.24 11.65 -3.37
CA ILE A 7 8.95 12.93 -3.56
C ILE A 7 8.44 13.63 -4.82
N ARG A 8 8.35 12.91 -5.95
CA ARG A 8 7.82 13.48 -7.20
C ARG A 8 6.35 13.88 -7.08
N ALA A 9 5.52 13.05 -6.46
CA ALA A 9 4.10 13.33 -6.31
C ALA A 9 3.86 14.60 -5.49
N TRP A 10 4.63 14.79 -4.42
CA TRP A 10 4.57 16.00 -3.60
C TRP A 10 5.08 17.23 -4.34
N ASN A 11 6.26 17.13 -4.98
CA ASN A 11 6.86 18.23 -5.74
C ASN A 11 6.01 18.69 -6.93
N GLN A 12 5.19 17.79 -7.49
CA GLN A 12 4.26 18.09 -8.59
C GLN A 12 2.85 18.46 -8.10
N SER A 13 2.70 18.72 -6.79
CA SER A 13 1.42 19.07 -6.15
C SER A 13 0.29 18.13 -6.56
N ARG A 14 0.56 16.81 -6.52
CA ARG A 14 -0.45 15.83 -6.94
C ARG A 14 -1.69 15.94 -6.06
N PRO A 15 -2.90 16.02 -6.67
CA PRO A 15 -4.13 16.05 -5.91
C PRO A 15 -4.22 14.86 -4.94
N LEU A 16 -4.62 15.11 -3.70
CA LEU A 16 -4.67 14.10 -2.65
C LEU A 16 -5.56 12.90 -3.03
N ASN A 17 -6.69 13.16 -3.69
CA ASN A 17 -7.58 12.11 -4.20
C ASN A 17 -6.89 11.20 -5.23
N GLN A 18 -6.05 11.75 -6.10
CA GLN A 18 -5.25 10.97 -7.04
C GLN A 18 -4.17 10.16 -6.30
N LEU A 19 -3.48 10.79 -5.34
CA LEU A 19 -2.45 10.12 -4.52
C LEU A 19 -3.04 8.91 -3.81
N ILE A 20 -4.19 9.06 -3.14
CA ILE A 20 -4.90 8.00 -2.42
C ILE A 20 -5.29 6.86 -3.37
N ARG A 21 -5.90 7.20 -4.52
CA ARG A 21 -6.29 6.19 -5.52
C ARG A 21 -5.10 5.38 -6.04
N GLU A 22 -3.98 6.03 -6.31
CA GLU A 22 -2.77 5.36 -6.80
C GLU A 22 -2.18 4.41 -5.75
N HIS A 23 -2.17 4.80 -4.48
CA HIS A 23 -1.73 3.89 -3.40
C HIS A 23 -2.61 2.64 -3.34
N ILE A 24 -3.93 2.81 -3.40
CA ILE A 24 -4.88 1.70 -3.23
C ILE A 24 -4.92 0.79 -4.48
N ALA A 25 -4.98 1.37 -5.68
CA ALA A 25 -5.32 0.66 -6.92
C ALA A 25 -4.56 1.16 -8.16
N GLY A 26 -3.37 1.74 -7.99
CA GLY A 26 -2.60 2.31 -9.10
C GLY A 26 -2.17 1.32 -10.20
N ASP A 27 -2.14 0.02 -9.92
CA ASP A 27 -1.94 -1.08 -10.88
C ASP A 27 -3.16 -1.32 -11.78
N LEU A 28 -4.36 -0.97 -11.31
CA LEU A 28 -5.63 -1.05 -12.05
C LEU A 28 -5.96 0.24 -12.81
N MET A 29 -5.14 1.29 -12.66
CA MET A 29 -5.38 2.59 -13.29
C MET A 29 -4.71 2.70 -14.66
N PRO A 30 -5.19 3.59 -15.54
CA PRO A 30 -4.48 3.94 -16.76
C PRO A 30 -3.02 4.33 -16.44
N PRO A 31 -2.01 3.76 -17.14
CA PRO A 31 -0.61 4.01 -16.82
C PRO A 31 -0.24 5.49 -16.86
N ARG A 32 0.30 6.00 -15.75
CA ARG A 32 0.83 7.36 -15.69
C ARG A 32 2.34 7.33 -15.86
N MET A 33 2.78 7.42 -17.11
CA MET A 33 4.18 7.35 -17.47
C MET A 33 4.91 8.62 -17.06
N ASP A 34 6.02 8.46 -16.36
CA ASP A 34 6.97 9.54 -16.14
C ASP A 34 7.77 9.81 -17.42
N ALA A 35 7.93 11.09 -17.77
CA ALA A 35 8.51 11.48 -19.06
C ALA A 35 10.01 11.14 -19.15
N GLU A 36 10.73 11.20 -18.04
CA GLU A 36 12.17 10.97 -17.96
C GLU A 36 12.48 9.49 -17.78
N SER A 37 11.98 8.88 -16.69
CA SER A 37 12.28 7.49 -16.34
C SER A 37 11.53 6.46 -17.18
N LYS A 38 10.47 6.87 -17.90
CA LYS A 38 9.54 5.98 -18.61
C LYS A 38 8.91 4.91 -17.71
N LEU A 39 8.84 5.17 -16.40
CA LEU A 39 8.21 4.27 -15.44
C LEU A 39 6.76 4.66 -15.19
N ASN A 40 5.88 3.66 -15.07
CA ASN A 40 4.50 3.87 -14.64
C ASN A 40 4.46 4.25 -13.16
N GLN A 41 4.19 5.53 -12.88
CA GLN A 41 4.15 6.06 -11.51
C GLN A 41 2.98 5.51 -10.70
N SER A 42 1.82 5.28 -11.33
CA SER A 42 0.65 4.72 -10.65
C SER A 42 0.93 3.29 -10.17
N LEU A 43 1.59 2.47 -10.98
CA LEU A 43 2.03 1.12 -10.57
C LEU A 43 3.04 1.17 -9.42
N ILE A 44 3.98 2.12 -9.43
CA ILE A 44 4.95 2.29 -8.33
C ILE A 44 4.24 2.61 -7.01
N ALA A 45 3.19 3.44 -7.04
CA ALA A 45 2.42 3.78 -5.85
C ALA A 45 1.82 2.55 -5.15
N THR A 46 1.33 1.58 -5.94
CA THR A 46 0.74 0.33 -5.46
C THR A 46 1.75 -0.57 -4.75
N THR A 47 3.05 -0.39 -5.00
CA THR A 47 4.10 -1.19 -4.34
C THR A 47 4.16 -1.01 -2.82
N HIS A 48 3.50 0.01 -2.26
CA HIS A 48 3.38 0.17 -0.80
C HIS A 48 2.73 -1.06 -0.14
N TRP A 49 1.87 -1.81 -0.85
CA TRP A 49 1.29 -3.06 -0.35
C TRP A 49 2.34 -4.14 -0.05
N ARG A 50 3.56 -3.99 -0.55
CA ARG A 50 4.68 -4.88 -0.24
C ARG A 50 5.49 -4.44 0.99
N MET A 51 5.21 -3.27 1.56
CA MET A 51 5.85 -2.74 2.78
C MET A 51 5.27 -3.36 4.05
N VAL A 52 5.16 -4.68 4.04
CA VAL A 52 4.80 -5.51 5.20
C VAL A 52 6.08 -5.94 5.93
N PHE A 53 5.95 -6.39 7.17
CA PHE A 53 7.09 -6.94 7.90
C PHE A 53 7.56 -8.25 7.27
N HIS A 54 8.79 -8.28 6.73
CA HIS A 54 9.42 -9.50 6.19
C HIS A 54 10.36 -10.13 7.22
N GLY A 55 10.26 -11.45 7.40
CA GLY A 55 11.24 -12.23 8.17
C GLY A 55 12.51 -12.54 7.38
N PHE A 56 13.50 -13.18 8.03
CA PHE A 56 14.72 -13.66 7.36
C PHE A 56 14.44 -14.85 6.43
N SER A 57 13.61 -15.78 6.88
CA SER A 57 13.13 -16.93 6.10
C SER A 57 11.79 -17.40 6.67
N PRO A 58 10.79 -17.71 5.83
CA PRO A 58 9.53 -18.27 6.31
C PRO A 58 9.77 -19.62 6.98
N VAL A 59 9.40 -19.71 8.25
CA VAL A 59 9.25 -21.00 8.95
C VAL A 59 7.93 -21.68 8.56
N ASP A 60 6.90 -20.87 8.30
CA ASP A 60 5.59 -21.27 7.76
C ASP A 60 5.17 -20.20 6.74
N ALA A 61 5.09 -20.61 5.47
CA ALA A 61 4.73 -19.72 4.37
C ALA A 61 3.25 -19.29 4.41
N MET A 62 2.37 -20.11 4.95
CA MET A 62 0.95 -19.77 5.09
C MET A 62 0.77 -18.74 6.20
N GLU A 63 1.39 -18.96 7.36
CA GLU A 63 1.33 -18.01 8.47
C GLU A 63 1.90 -16.65 8.08
N GLU A 64 3.02 -16.64 7.35
CA GLU A 64 3.60 -15.40 6.83
C GLU A 64 2.66 -14.68 5.84
N ARG A 65 2.02 -15.41 4.93
CA ARG A 65 1.03 -14.82 4.03
C ARG A 65 -0.15 -14.21 4.79
N VAL A 66 -0.67 -14.89 5.81
CA VAL A 66 -1.74 -14.37 6.67
C VAL A 66 -1.28 -13.09 7.39
N ARG A 67 -0.06 -13.07 7.91
CA ARG A 67 0.54 -11.88 8.54
C ARG A 67 0.66 -10.72 7.57
N PHE A 68 1.08 -10.96 6.32
CA PHE A 68 1.14 -9.92 5.29
C PHE A 68 -0.24 -9.33 4.99
N THR A 69 -1.26 -10.18 4.83
CA THR A 69 -2.62 -9.70 4.58
C THR A 69 -3.17 -8.89 5.75
N ASP A 70 -2.92 -9.31 7.00
CA ASP A 70 -3.32 -8.57 8.19
C ASP A 70 -2.62 -7.19 8.28
N ASP A 71 -1.31 -7.12 8.03
CA ASP A 71 -0.56 -5.85 8.01
C ASP A 71 -1.14 -4.88 6.96
N GLN A 72 -1.54 -5.41 5.79
CA GLN A 72 -2.18 -4.62 4.74
C GLN A 72 -3.54 -4.09 5.19
N ILE A 73 -4.40 -4.93 5.78
CA ILE A 73 -5.71 -4.53 6.33
C ILE A 73 -5.54 -3.48 7.43
N ASN A 74 -4.57 -3.68 8.32
CA ASN A 74 -4.24 -2.79 9.42
C ASN A 74 -3.78 -1.41 8.91
N THR A 75 -2.86 -1.40 7.95
CA THR A 75 -2.37 -0.17 7.31
C THR A 75 -3.51 0.55 6.59
N PHE A 76 -4.30 -0.18 5.80
CA PHE A 76 -5.38 0.39 5.02
C PHE A 76 -6.46 1.05 5.89
N SER A 77 -6.94 0.31 6.88
CA SER A 77 -8.00 0.77 7.79
C SER A 77 -7.59 2.03 8.54
N LYS A 78 -6.36 2.08 9.05
CA LYS A 78 -5.84 3.25 9.78
C LYS A 78 -5.60 4.44 8.85
N ALA A 79 -4.90 4.22 7.74
CA ALA A 79 -4.44 5.32 6.88
C ALA A 79 -5.54 5.93 6.01
N PHE A 80 -6.46 5.11 5.49
CA PHE A 80 -7.45 5.56 4.50
C PHE A 80 -8.89 5.60 5.04
N LEU A 81 -9.23 4.76 6.03
CA LEU A 81 -10.58 4.74 6.61
C LEU A 81 -10.67 5.47 7.96
N GLY A 82 -9.55 5.76 8.61
CA GLY A 82 -9.51 6.40 9.93
C GLY A 82 -10.07 5.53 11.06
N ILE A 83 -10.13 4.20 10.87
CA ILE A 83 -10.65 3.24 11.86
C ILE A 83 -9.64 2.10 12.10
N THR A 84 -9.76 1.43 13.24
CA THR A 84 -8.98 0.23 13.55
C THR A 84 -9.80 -1.03 13.29
N LEU A 85 -9.22 -1.99 12.57
CA LEU A 85 -9.78 -3.33 12.34
C LEU A 85 -8.92 -4.46 12.94
N SER A 86 -7.82 -4.15 13.62
CA SER A 86 -6.85 -5.15 14.13
C SER A 86 -7.46 -6.15 15.14
N CYS A 87 -8.53 -5.77 15.85
CA CYS A 87 -9.23 -6.67 16.78
C CYS A 87 -9.87 -7.86 16.06
N ALA A 88 -10.31 -7.67 14.82
CA ALA A 88 -10.96 -8.71 14.02
C ALA A 88 -10.02 -9.86 13.63
N ARG A 89 -8.71 -9.73 13.91
CA ARG A 89 -7.75 -10.81 13.73
C ARG A 89 -8.02 -12.00 14.65
N CYS A 90 -8.53 -11.74 15.85
CA CYS A 90 -8.73 -12.77 16.88
C CYS A 90 -10.17 -12.82 17.40
N HIS A 91 -11.01 -11.86 17.03
CA HIS A 91 -12.39 -11.74 17.53
C HIS A 91 -13.34 -11.47 16.37
N ASP A 92 -14.60 -11.91 16.51
CA ASP A 92 -15.61 -11.76 15.46
C ASP A 92 -16.24 -10.35 15.40
N HIS A 93 -15.80 -9.42 16.26
CA HIS A 93 -16.35 -8.07 16.33
C HIS A 93 -15.32 -7.04 16.80
N LYS A 94 -15.67 -5.78 16.57
CA LYS A 94 -14.97 -4.61 17.09
C LYS A 94 -15.49 -4.36 18.52
N PHE A 95 -14.66 -4.66 19.53
CA PHE A 95 -14.90 -4.62 20.99
C PHE A 95 -15.72 -5.75 21.57
#